data_AF-A0A2E7HGG0-F1
#
_entry.id   AF-A0A2E7HGG0-F1
#
_cell.length_a   1.000
_cell.length_b   1.000
_cell.length_c   1.000
_cell.angle_alpha   90.00
_cell.angle_beta   90.00
_cell.angle_gamma   90.00
#
_symmetry.space_group_name_H-M   'P 1'
#
loop_
_entity.id
_entity.type
_entity.pdbx_description
1 polymer ?
#
loop_
_entity_poly.entity_id
_entity_poly.type
_entity_poly.pdbx_seq_one_letter_code
_entity_poly.pdbx_strand_id
1 'polypeptide(L)'
;MTIQRAVLSAAVVGATLWFPVAQGGDMLTGDDISAMLTGSTLLGTALGGGDYKEFFAADGTITMTTKDGLYEGQWSVADDRVCVVMVLPPIDDCWSVVVEGDAITLIGQDGRIDYEKTIIARGQDSSD
;
A
#
# COMPACT_ATOMS: atom_id res chain seq x y z
N MET A 1 26.07 -54.33 -30.40
CA MET A 1 27.19 -53.37 -30.58
C MET A 1 26.99 -52.69 -31.93
N THR A 2 26.27 -51.56 -31.95
CA THR A 2 26.75 -50.15 -32.02
C THR A 2 27.13 -49.74 -33.46
N ILE A 3 26.76 -48.62 -34.10
CA ILE A 3 26.00 -47.38 -33.81
C ILE A 3 25.55 -46.82 -35.17
N GLN A 4 24.30 -46.39 -35.31
CA GLN A 4 23.81 -45.63 -36.47
C GLN A 4 23.97 -44.13 -36.19
N ARG A 5 24.70 -43.42 -37.06
CA ARG A 5 24.80 -41.95 -37.05
C ARG A 5 23.56 -41.37 -37.71
N ALA A 6 22.72 -40.68 -36.94
CA ALA A 6 21.66 -39.83 -37.47
C ALA A 6 21.81 -38.44 -36.84
N VAL A 7 22.28 -37.49 -37.65
CA VAL A 7 22.14 -36.06 -37.41
C VAL A 7 20.79 -35.69 -37.99
N LEU A 8 19.92 -35.00 -37.25
CA LEU A 8 18.83 -34.18 -37.81
C LEU A 8 18.30 -33.21 -36.72
N SER A 9 18.74 -31.96 -36.89
CA SER A 9 18.01 -30.70 -36.73
C SER A 9 17.14 -30.48 -35.48
N ALA A 10 17.65 -29.63 -34.59
CA ALA A 10 16.89 -28.95 -33.55
C ALA A 10 15.92 -27.93 -34.15
N ALA A 11 14.62 -28.09 -33.88
CA ALA A 11 13.64 -27.01 -33.99
C ALA A 11 13.28 -26.58 -32.57
N VAL A 12 13.95 -25.53 -32.08
CA VAL A 12 13.58 -24.87 -30.83
C VAL A 12 12.32 -24.06 -31.13
N VAL A 13 11.15 -24.63 -30.85
CA VAL A 13 9.89 -23.89 -30.84
C VAL A 13 9.95 -22.93 -29.66
N GLY A 14 10.17 -21.64 -29.96
CA GLY A 14 10.16 -20.57 -28.98
C GLY A 14 8.77 -20.44 -28.37
N ALA A 15 8.56 -21.05 -27.21
CA ALA A 15 7.45 -20.71 -26.35
C ALA A 15 7.76 -19.34 -25.72
N THR A 16 7.25 -18.27 -26.34
CA THR A 16 7.14 -16.95 -25.71
C THR A 16 6.21 -17.11 -24.51
N LEU A 17 6.80 -17.36 -23.35
CA LEU A 17 6.14 -17.19 -22.06
C LEU A 17 5.81 -15.70 -21.94
N TRP A 18 4.55 -15.34 -22.22
CA TRP A 18 3.96 -14.12 -21.71
C TRP A 18 3.96 -14.22 -20.20
N PHE A 19 5.03 -13.75 -19.57
CA PHE A 19 4.96 -13.40 -18.15
C PHE A 19 3.98 -12.24 -18.06
N PRO A 20 2.90 -12.33 -17.26
CA PRO A 20 2.15 -11.14 -16.90
C PRO A 20 3.15 -10.21 -16.23
N VAL A 21 3.37 -9.04 -16.84
CA VAL A 21 4.04 -7.94 -16.15
C VAL A 21 3.16 -7.66 -14.95
N ALA A 22 3.70 -7.84 -13.74
CA ALA A 22 3.06 -7.33 -12.54
C ALA A 22 2.79 -5.85 -12.81
N GLN A 23 1.52 -5.49 -12.97
CA GLN A 23 1.11 -4.10 -13.08
C GLN A 23 1.37 -3.53 -11.69
N GLY A 24 2.55 -2.94 -11.49
CA GLY A 24 2.84 -2.22 -10.25
C GLY A 24 1.73 -1.20 -10.03
N GLY A 25 1.15 -1.18 -8.83
CA GLY A 25 0.06 -0.28 -8.49
C GLY A 25 0.36 1.16 -8.88
N ASP A 26 -0.69 1.92 -9.20
CA ASP A 26 -0.54 3.30 -9.62
C ASP A 26 -0.13 4.16 -8.41
N MET A 27 0.88 5.00 -8.61
CA MET A 27 1.23 6.03 -7.63
C MET A 27 0.17 7.12 -7.69
N LEU A 28 -0.45 7.41 -6.54
CA LEU A 28 -1.58 8.31 -6.44
C LEU A 28 -1.14 9.78 -6.43
N THR A 29 -1.99 10.63 -7.01
CA THR A 29 -1.90 12.09 -6.85
C THR A 29 -2.47 12.55 -5.52
N GLY A 30 -2.19 13.79 -5.11
CA GLY A 30 -2.75 14.36 -3.87
C GLY A 30 -4.28 14.29 -3.80
N ASP A 31 -4.97 14.62 -4.90
CA ASP A 31 -6.43 14.56 -4.96
C ASP A 31 -6.95 13.12 -4.79
N ASP A 32 -6.27 12.14 -5.42
CA ASP A 32 -6.62 10.73 -5.30
C ASP A 32 -6.36 10.19 -3.88
N ILE A 33 -5.25 10.61 -3.25
CA ILE A 33 -4.93 10.29 -1.86
C ILE A 33 -6.03 10.82 -0.93
N SER A 34 -6.41 12.09 -1.10
CA SER A 34 -7.45 12.71 -0.27
C SER A 34 -8.79 11.99 -0.43
N ALA A 35 -9.19 11.67 -1.67
CA ALA A 35 -10.42 10.95 -1.96
C ALA A 35 -10.42 9.54 -1.38
N MET A 36 -9.28 8.83 -1.46
CA MET A 36 -9.14 7.48 -0.95
C MET A 36 -9.15 7.43 0.59
N LEU A 37 -8.41 8.32 1.25
CA LEU A 37 -8.23 8.27 2.70
C LEU A 37 -9.41 8.85 3.47
N THR A 38 -10.06 9.91 2.96
CA THR A 38 -11.13 10.57 3.70
C THR A 38 -12.25 9.60 4.09
N GLY A 39 -12.46 9.42 5.40
CA GLY A 39 -13.45 8.51 5.97
C GLY A 39 -13.06 7.03 5.94
N SER A 40 -11.87 6.68 5.47
CA SER A 40 -11.41 5.30 5.38
C SER A 40 -10.72 4.84 6.66
N THR A 41 -10.76 3.52 6.90
CA THR A 41 -9.97 2.85 7.92
C THR A 41 -8.94 1.94 7.28
N LEU A 42 -7.67 2.13 7.64
CA LEU A 42 -6.57 1.27 7.22
C LEU A 42 -6.19 0.30 8.34
N LEU A 43 -5.80 -0.91 7.96
CA LEU A 43 -5.13 -1.89 8.81
C LEU A 43 -3.64 -1.85 8.49
N GLY A 44 -2.81 -1.67 9.52
CA GLY A 44 -1.36 -1.79 9.42
C GLY A 44 -0.82 -2.75 10.48
N THR A 45 0.43 -3.18 10.29
CA THR A 45 1.16 -4.03 11.23
C THR A 45 2.32 -3.25 11.81
N ALA A 46 2.46 -3.20 13.14
CA ALA A 46 3.58 -2.53 13.77
C ALA A 46 4.89 -3.32 13.55
N LEU A 47 6.04 -2.64 13.52
CA LEU A 47 7.37 -3.26 13.37
C LEU A 47 7.70 -4.29 14.48
N GLY A 48 7.03 -4.22 15.63
CA GLY A 48 7.13 -5.19 16.73
C GLY A 48 6.06 -6.30 16.71
N GLY A 49 5.25 -6.35 15.66
CA GLY A 49 4.05 -7.19 15.56
C GLY A 49 2.82 -6.53 16.20
N GLY A 50 1.65 -7.07 15.84
CA GLY A 50 0.36 -6.56 16.28
C GLY A 50 -0.25 -5.57 15.29
N ASP A 51 -1.53 -5.76 15.04
CA ASP A 51 -2.29 -4.95 14.12
C ASP A 51 -2.73 -3.64 14.80
N TYR A 52 -2.76 -2.57 14.01
CA TYR A 52 -3.38 -1.32 14.39
C TYR A 52 -4.32 -0.84 13.28
N LYS A 53 -5.34 -0.09 13.66
CA LYS A 53 -6.28 0.53 12.73
C LYS A 53 -6.10 2.03 12.74
N GLU A 54 -6.06 2.66 11.57
CA GLU A 54 -6.03 4.11 11.44
C GLU A 54 -7.30 4.58 10.73
N PHE A 55 -8.08 5.41 11.40
CA PHE A 55 -9.21 6.10 10.78
C PHE A 55 -8.81 7.52 10.39
N PHE A 56 -9.07 7.90 9.14
CA PHE A 56 -8.72 9.20 8.57
C PHE A 56 -9.98 10.06 8.45
N ALA A 57 -10.23 10.93 9.43
CA ALA A 57 -11.41 11.79 9.45
C ALA A 57 -11.31 12.94 8.44
N ALA A 58 -12.45 13.38 7.91
CA ALA A 58 -12.51 14.46 6.90
C ALA A 58 -12.04 15.83 7.41
N ASP A 59 -11.95 16.01 8.73
CA ASP A 59 -11.46 17.25 9.36
C ASP A 59 -9.93 17.29 9.53
N GLY A 60 -9.21 16.27 9.04
CA GLY A 60 -7.77 16.14 9.20
C GLY A 60 -7.35 15.39 10.47
N THR A 61 -8.28 14.92 11.30
CA THR A 61 -7.94 14.06 12.44
C THR A 61 -7.63 12.65 11.98
N ILE A 62 -6.54 12.06 12.49
CA ILE A 62 -6.26 10.62 12.36
C ILE A 62 -6.36 9.96 13.73
N THR A 63 -7.05 8.83 13.80
CA THR A 63 -7.19 8.05 15.02
C THR A 63 -6.56 6.68 14.84
N MET A 64 -5.53 6.37 15.61
CA MET A 64 -4.88 5.07 15.63
C MET A 64 -5.38 4.24 16.82
N THR A 65 -5.99 3.10 16.53
CA THR A 65 -6.42 2.12 17.54
C THR A 65 -5.45 0.95 17.55
N THR A 66 -4.83 0.69 18.70
CA THR A 66 -3.97 -0.48 18.93
C THR A 66 -4.53 -1.32 20.08
N LYS A 67 -3.87 -2.43 20.41
CA LYS A 67 -4.16 -3.19 21.64
C LYS A 67 -3.94 -2.39 22.93
N ASP A 68 -3.08 -1.37 22.88
CA ASP A 68 -2.61 -0.61 24.04
C ASP A 68 -3.42 0.68 24.27
N GLY A 69 -4.18 1.13 23.27
CA GLY A 69 -5.05 2.29 23.41
C GLY A 69 -5.48 2.94 22.10
N LEU A 70 -6.15 4.08 22.26
CA LEU A 70 -6.54 4.99 21.19
C LEU A 70 -5.59 6.21 21.22
N TYR A 71 -5.06 6.56 20.06
CA TYR A 71 -4.17 7.69 19.89
C TYR A 71 -4.70 8.58 18.78
N GLU A 72 -4.57 9.89 18.96
CA GLU A 72 -5.01 10.89 17.99
C GLU A 72 -3.83 11.70 17.48
N GLY A 73 -3.94 12.11 16.23
CA GLY A 73 -3.02 13.01 15.58
C GLY A 73 -3.69 13.78 14.46
N GLN A 74 -2.88 14.27 13.54
CA GLN A 74 -3.34 14.97 12.35
C GLN A 74 -2.82 14.26 11.11
N TRP A 75 -3.65 14.23 10.07
CA TRP A 75 -3.23 13.87 8.73
C TRP A 75 -3.55 15.02 7.79
N SER A 76 -2.78 15.10 6.72
CA SER A 76 -3.01 16.02 5.62
C SER A 76 -2.47 15.42 4.33
N VAL A 77 -2.83 16.04 3.21
CA VAL A 77 -2.19 15.77 1.93
C VAL A 77 -1.40 17.01 1.55
N ALA A 78 -0.12 16.82 1.24
CA ALA A 78 0.76 17.87 0.74
C ALA A 78 1.49 17.32 -0.48
N ASP A 79 1.32 18.00 -1.62
CA ASP A 79 1.69 17.46 -2.93
C ASP A 79 1.04 16.07 -3.15
N ASP A 80 1.76 15.13 -3.76
CA ASP A 80 1.31 13.75 -3.98
C ASP A 80 1.70 12.82 -2.81
N ARG A 81 1.50 13.30 -1.57
CA ARG A 81 1.87 12.57 -0.34
C ARG A 81 0.85 12.72 0.77
N VAL A 82 0.67 11.66 1.55
CA VAL A 82 -0.01 11.70 2.86
C VAL A 82 0.99 12.02 3.94
N CYS A 83 0.71 13.05 4.74
CA CYS A 83 1.52 13.45 5.89
C CYS A 83 0.77 13.13 7.19
N VAL A 84 1.45 12.51 8.15
CA VAL A 84 0.89 12.19 9.46
C VAL A 84 1.75 12.80 10.56
N VAL A 85 1.08 13.46 11.50
CA VAL A 85 1.69 14.01 12.71
C VAL A 85 1.01 13.44 13.94
N MET A 86 1.75 12.74 14.79
CA MET A 86 1.26 12.20 16.05
C MET A 86 2.29 12.41 17.16
N VAL A 87 1.82 12.69 18.37
CA VAL A 87 2.70 12.81 19.55
C VAL A 87 3.10 11.44 20.09
N LEU A 88 2.18 10.47 20.04
CA LEU A 88 2.38 9.13 20.56
C LEU A 88 1.66 8.10 19.68
N PRO A 89 2.38 7.13 19.07
CA PRO A 89 3.83 7.17 18.83
C PRO A 89 4.26 8.45 18.10
N PRO A 90 5.49 8.93 18.30
CA PRO A 90 5.98 10.12 17.63
C PRO A 90 6.11 9.84 16.13
N ILE A 91 5.29 10.53 15.34
CA ILE A 91 5.32 10.49 13.88
C ILE A 91 5.25 11.93 13.40
N ASP A 92 6.09 12.29 12.43
CA ASP A 92 6.07 13.55 11.70
C ASP A 92 6.76 13.29 10.36
N ASP A 93 6.02 12.69 9.42
CA ASP A 93 6.57 12.30 8.12
C ASP A 93 5.47 12.21 7.05
N CYS A 94 5.90 12.15 5.78
CA CYS A 94 5.06 12.14 4.59
C CYS A 94 5.45 11.04 3.59
N TRP A 95 4.47 10.29 3.11
CA TRP A 95 4.67 9.16 2.20
C TRP A 95 3.96 9.35 0.87
N SER A 96 4.63 8.94 -0.21
CA SER A 96 3.94 8.67 -1.48
C SER A 96 3.11 7.41 -1.34
N VAL A 97 1.97 7.35 -2.03
CA VAL A 97 1.00 6.27 -1.88
C VAL A 97 0.88 5.51 -3.18
N VAL A 98 1.06 4.19 -3.13
CA VAL A 98 0.78 3.27 -4.23
C VAL A 98 -0.38 2.37 -3.83
N VAL A 99 -1.32 2.14 -4.74
CA VAL A 99 -2.52 1.32 -4.48
C VAL A 99 -2.69 0.21 -5.50
N GLU A 100 -3.00 -0.99 -5.00
CA GLU A 100 -3.42 -2.13 -5.81
C GLU A 100 -4.62 -2.81 -5.14
N GLY A 101 -5.83 -2.53 -5.65
CA GLY A 101 -7.08 -2.96 -5.00
C GLY A 101 -7.25 -2.29 -3.63
N ASP A 102 -7.28 -3.08 -2.56
CA ASP A 102 -7.33 -2.57 -1.18
C ASP A 102 -5.93 -2.54 -0.52
N ALA A 103 -4.89 -3.02 -1.18
CA ALA A 103 -3.52 -2.92 -0.69
C ALA A 103 -2.97 -1.51 -0.90
N ILE A 104 -2.33 -0.96 0.12
CA ILE A 104 -1.65 0.34 0.11
C ILE A 104 -0.18 0.13 0.46
N THR A 105 0.70 0.74 -0.32
CA THR A 105 2.12 0.83 -0.02
C THR A 105 2.50 2.29 0.19
N LEU A 106 3.06 2.59 1.36
CA LEU A 106 3.59 3.91 1.71
C LEU A 106 5.10 3.94 1.47
N ILE A 107 5.53 4.87 0.61
CA ILE A 107 6.91 5.02 0.17
C ILE A 107 7.50 6.28 0.79
N GLY A 108 8.57 6.09 1.55
CA GLY A 108 9.31 7.16 2.22
C GLY A 108 10.02 8.10 1.25
N GLN A 109 10.58 9.18 1.78
CA GLN A 109 11.30 10.16 0.96
C GLN A 109 12.59 9.60 0.34
N ASP A 110 13.16 8.54 0.93
CA ASP A 110 14.32 7.82 0.40
C ASP A 110 13.95 6.82 -0.73
N GLY A 111 12.67 6.74 -1.09
CA GLY A 111 12.15 5.85 -2.12
C GLY A 111 11.95 4.41 -1.67
N ARG A 112 12.11 4.11 -0.38
CA ARG A 112 11.86 2.77 0.17
C ARG A 112 10.43 2.62 0.66
N ILE A 113 9.98 1.37 0.71
CA ILE A 113 8.71 1.02 1.33
C ILE A 113 8.89 1.10 2.84
N ASP A 114 8.12 1.98 3.47
CA ASP A 114 8.10 2.11 4.93
C ASP A 114 6.95 1.30 5.54
N TYR A 115 5.79 1.31 4.88
CA TYR A 115 4.60 0.61 5.36
C TYR A 115 3.83 -0.06 4.23
N GLU A 116 3.29 -1.23 4.54
CA GLU A 116 2.23 -1.87 3.77
C GLU A 116 0.97 -1.88 4.65
N LYS A 117 -0.16 -1.51 4.06
CA LYS A 117 -1.44 -1.35 4.73
C LYS A 117 -2.56 -1.94 3.86
N THR A 118 -3.73 -2.13 4.46
CA THR A 118 -4.93 -2.57 3.74
C THR A 118 -6.11 -1.70 4.11
N ILE A 119 -6.88 -1.26 3.12
CA ILE A 119 -8.17 -0.61 3.35
C ILE A 119 -9.15 -1.66 3.85
N ILE A 120 -9.67 -1.46 5.07
CA ILE A 120 -10.63 -2.38 5.69
C ILE A 120 -12.02 -1.78 5.85
N ALA A 121 -12.15 -0.47 5.62
CA ALA A 121 -13.42 0.24 5.50
C ALA A 121 -13.20 1.55 4.70
N ARG A 122 -14.21 1.98 3.93
CA ARG A 122 -14.29 3.31 3.32
C ARG A 122 -15.51 4.05 3.91
N GLY A 123 -15.52 5.38 3.81
CA GLY A 123 -16.49 6.26 4.48
C GLY A 123 -17.93 5.73 4.53
N GLN A 124 -18.48 5.71 5.75
CA GLN A 124 -19.89 5.50 6.13
C GLN A 124 -20.71 4.56 5.23
N ASP A 125 -20.76 3.27 5.61
CA ASP A 125 -21.97 2.46 5.44
C ASP A 125 -23.08 3.05 6.34
N SER A 126 -23.60 4.21 5.97
CA SER A 126 -24.87 4.73 6.48
C SER A 126 -25.84 4.83 5.30
N SER A 127 -26.24 3.68 4.77
CA SER A 127 -27.48 3.46 4.01
C SER A 127 -27.68 1.95 3.79
N ASP A 128 -28.20 1.26 4.79
CA ASP A 128 -29.49 0.54 4.73
C ASP A 128 -29.88 0.00 6.12
#